data_AF-A0A8X7ZZ40-F1
#
_entry.id   AF-A0A8X7ZZ40-F1
#
_cell.length_a   1.000
_cell.length_b   1.000
_cell.length_c   1.000
_cell.angle_alpha   90.00
_cell.angle_beta   90.00
_cell.angle_gamma   90.00
#
_symmetry.space_group_name_H-M   'P 1'
#
loop_
_entity.id
_entity.type
_entity.pdbx_description
1 polymer ?
#
loop_
_entity_poly.entity_id
_entity_poly.type
_entity_poly.pdbx_seq_one_letter_code
_entity_poly.pdbx_strand_id
1 'polypeptide(L)'
;MSTAQQIPIQHEREARPLKRHRSASYYVHRARVSLTTRVSKIVCGIFLTLLFIVGIAAFIAWLSLRPHRPRIHIRNFLIPGLDQPTGFDNAEIIFNVTARNSNQAIGYYYDSVEAFVHYRNQVIGYAPLVDSFYQEPKNTTILYKVLSGANLNVTSDRWSEFRNDRALGTVVFRLDVTAMVRFKVSTWDSKRHRMHSNCEIGVSPDGSILESLLGLLALCFWLSLRPKEPNFAIMEFSIPTSVSDENPRATFSYVLEVKNSDKESSINYDDILLSFKYKQDMVGNNTIPRFDQGKDNNAYQHVPSVDINPLVWRALAKEISYGTAKLYVELITSIKYKTWGIKSKHHKIKYQGVLAIGSDGKIKDKKKRVKLHRSKKWKIRTSGFLSAN
;
A
#
# COMPACT_ATOMS: atom_id res chain seq x y z
N MET A 1 78.93 -24.45 61.81
CA MET A 1 79.10 -25.74 62.50
C MET A 1 78.27 -25.73 63.78
N SER A 2 77.52 -26.81 63.99
CA SER A 2 76.87 -27.28 65.24
C SER A 2 75.75 -26.40 65.86
N THR A 3 74.46 -26.73 65.66
CA THR A 3 73.56 -27.53 66.56
C THR A 3 73.45 -26.98 67.99
N ALA A 4 72.37 -26.28 68.35
CA ALA A 4 71.04 -26.78 68.74
C ALA A 4 70.99 -27.34 70.17
N GLN A 5 70.23 -26.67 71.04
CA GLN A 5 69.66 -27.32 72.22
C GLN A 5 68.27 -26.76 72.48
N GLN A 6 67.31 -27.69 72.44
CA GLN A 6 65.88 -27.49 72.47
C GLN A 6 65.39 -27.91 73.86
N ILE A 7 64.50 -27.12 74.46
CA ILE A 7 63.70 -27.50 75.63
C ILE A 7 62.22 -27.27 75.25
N PRO A 8 61.30 -28.22 75.52
CA PRO A 8 59.95 -28.19 74.98
C PRO A 8 58.88 -27.70 75.97
N ILE A 9 57.65 -27.62 75.43
CA ILE A 9 56.32 -27.59 76.07
C ILE A 9 55.74 -26.17 76.27
N GLN A 10 54.69 -25.81 75.53
CA GLN A 10 53.29 -26.06 75.96
C GLN A 10 52.28 -25.74 74.85
N HIS A 11 51.28 -26.62 74.74
CA HIS A 11 50.15 -26.59 73.81
C HIS A 11 49.35 -25.27 73.88
N GLU A 12 49.33 -24.50 72.79
CA GLU A 12 48.37 -23.43 72.60
C GLU A 12 47.04 -24.04 72.12
N ARG A 13 46.00 -23.90 72.96
CA ARG A 13 44.64 -24.31 72.59
C ARG A 13 44.15 -23.46 71.43
N GLU A 14 43.95 -24.12 70.30
CA GLU A 14 43.20 -23.62 69.17
C GLU A 14 41.79 -23.15 69.62
N ALA A 15 41.61 -21.83 69.73
CA ALA A 15 40.31 -21.24 69.99
C ALA A 15 39.44 -21.43 68.74
N ARG A 16 38.51 -22.39 68.81
CA ARG A 16 37.49 -22.61 67.77
C ARG A 16 36.82 -21.28 67.42
N PRO A 17 36.63 -20.95 66.13
CA PRO A 17 35.88 -19.76 65.76
C PRO A 17 34.45 -19.92 66.26
N LEU A 18 34.03 -19.01 67.16
CA LEU A 18 32.64 -18.86 67.55
C LEU A 18 31.83 -18.60 66.27
N LYS A 19 31.11 -19.64 65.81
CA LYS A 19 30.10 -19.54 64.78
C LYS A 19 29.09 -18.49 65.24
N ARG A 20 29.21 -17.29 64.69
CA ARG A 20 28.21 -16.24 64.81
C ARG A 20 26.93 -16.79 64.22
N HIS A 21 26.04 -17.28 65.08
CA HIS A 21 24.73 -17.79 64.70
C HIS A 21 24.01 -16.70 63.93
N ARG A 22 23.95 -16.82 62.60
CA ARG A 22 23.02 -16.04 61.78
C ARG A 22 21.63 -16.50 62.19
N SER A 23 21.00 -15.70 63.04
CA SER A 23 19.67 -15.96 63.59
C SER A 23 18.67 -16.23 62.47
N ALA A 24 17.86 -17.28 62.62
CA ALA A 24 16.77 -17.65 61.70
C ALA A 24 15.87 -16.46 61.34
N SER A 25 15.74 -15.49 62.26
CA SER A 25 15.05 -14.21 62.04
C SER A 25 15.51 -13.45 60.79
N TYR A 26 16.81 -13.44 60.47
CA TYR A 26 17.33 -12.77 59.27
C TYR A 26 16.89 -13.46 57.97
N TYR A 27 16.90 -14.79 57.94
CA TYR A 27 16.43 -15.56 56.78
C TYR A 27 14.91 -15.46 56.60
N VAL A 28 14.14 -15.46 57.70
CA VAL A 28 12.68 -15.27 57.67
C VAL A 28 12.32 -13.86 57.20
N HIS A 29 13.02 -12.82 57.67
CA HIS A 29 12.82 -11.45 57.22
C HIS A 29 13.16 -11.30 55.72
N ARG A 30 14.29 -11.86 55.26
CA ARG A 30 14.70 -11.79 53.85
C ARG A 30 13.76 -12.57 52.94
N ALA A 31 13.25 -13.72 53.39
CA ALA A 31 12.24 -14.50 52.68
C ALA A 31 10.92 -13.73 52.57
N ARG A 32 10.42 -13.11 53.66
CA ARG A 32 9.22 -12.26 53.63
C ARG A 32 9.36 -11.08 52.66
N VAL A 33 10.49 -10.37 52.68
CA VAL A 33 10.75 -9.26 51.74
C VAL A 33 10.84 -9.75 50.29
N SER A 34 11.43 -10.93 50.05
CA SER A 34 11.47 -11.53 48.71
C SER A 34 10.09 -11.99 48.23
N LEU A 35 9.24 -12.49 49.14
CA LEU A 35 7.87 -12.93 48.83
C LEU A 35 6.94 -11.73 48.59
N THR A 36 7.01 -10.68 49.42
CA THR A 36 6.20 -9.47 49.25
C THR A 36 6.55 -8.73 47.97
N THR A 37 7.83 -8.64 47.60
CA THR A 37 8.25 -8.03 46.33
C THR A 37 7.82 -8.85 45.11
N ARG A 38 7.82 -10.18 45.18
CA ARG A 38 7.30 -11.04 44.11
C ARG A 38 5.77 -10.94 43.98
N VAL A 39 5.05 -11.02 45.10
CA VAL A 39 3.59 -10.88 45.13
C VAL A 39 3.16 -9.49 44.65
N SER A 40 3.83 -8.43 45.11
CA SER A 40 3.57 -7.06 44.66
C SER A 40 3.78 -6.89 43.15
N LYS A 41 4.85 -7.46 42.58
CA LYS A 41 5.07 -7.44 41.12
C LYS A 41 3.98 -8.19 40.34
N ILE A 42 3.49 -9.32 40.85
CA ILE A 42 2.40 -10.08 40.22
C ILE A 42 1.09 -9.29 40.29
N VAL A 43 0.74 -8.75 41.45
CA VAL A 43 -0.48 -7.93 41.64
C VAL A 43 -0.43 -6.67 40.78
N CYS A 44 0.70 -5.97 40.75
CA CYS A 44 0.92 -4.81 39.88
C CYS A 44 0.82 -5.18 38.40
N GLY A 45 1.38 -6.33 37.99
CA GLY A 45 1.26 -6.84 36.62
C GLY A 45 -0.19 -7.16 36.22
N ILE A 46 -0.96 -7.80 37.11
CA ILE A 46 -2.39 -8.08 36.88
C ILE A 46 -3.18 -6.76 36.75
N PHE A 47 -2.91 -5.79 37.63
CA PHE A 47 -3.57 -4.49 37.57
C PHE A 47 -3.25 -3.72 36.28
N LEU A 48 -1.98 -3.64 35.89
CA LEU A 48 -1.55 -2.96 34.66
C LEU A 48 -2.09 -3.64 33.40
N THR A 49 -2.14 -4.97 33.38
CA THR A 49 -2.73 -5.71 32.24
C THR A 49 -4.23 -5.47 32.14
N LEU A 50 -4.95 -5.44 33.26
CA LEU A 50 -6.38 -5.10 33.27
C LEU A 50 -6.60 -3.67 32.76
N LEU A 51 -5.83 -2.68 33.24
CA LEU A 51 -5.90 -1.30 32.73
C LEU A 51 -5.60 -1.22 31.24
N PHE A 52 -4.62 -1.98 30.75
CA PHE A 52 -4.30 -2.05 29.33
C PHE A 52 -5.44 -2.64 28.50
N ILE A 53 -6.08 -3.72 28.97
CA ILE A 53 -7.25 -4.32 28.31
C ILE A 53 -8.42 -3.33 28.27
N VAL A 54 -8.72 -2.67 29.40
CA VAL A 54 -9.78 -1.64 29.46
C VAL A 54 -9.46 -0.48 28.51
N GLY A 55 -8.20 -0.04 28.46
CA GLY A 55 -7.73 0.99 27.53
C GLY A 55 -7.91 0.60 26.06
N ILE A 56 -7.54 -0.63 25.69
CA ILE A 56 -7.78 -1.17 24.34
C ILE A 56 -9.28 -1.24 24.04
N ALA A 57 -10.09 -1.76 24.95
CA ALA A 57 -11.54 -1.87 24.76
C ALA A 57 -12.18 -0.49 24.55
N ALA A 58 -11.81 0.51 25.36
CA ALA A 58 -12.26 1.89 25.20
C ALA A 58 -11.80 2.49 23.86
N PHE A 59 -10.55 2.21 23.45
CA PHE A 59 -10.01 2.67 22.17
C PHE A 59 -10.74 2.05 20.97
N ILE A 60 -11.01 0.74 21.01
CA ILE A 60 -11.79 0.04 19.97
C ILE A 60 -13.22 0.57 19.91
N ALA A 61 -13.87 0.76 21.07
CA ALA A 61 -15.21 1.33 21.16
C ALA A 61 -15.24 2.74 20.56
N TRP A 62 -14.25 3.59 20.87
CA TRP A 62 -14.12 4.93 20.31
C TRP A 62 -13.98 4.92 18.78
N LEU A 63 -13.14 4.04 18.23
CA LEU A 63 -12.99 3.91 16.77
C LEU A 63 -14.28 3.41 16.10
N SER A 64 -14.97 2.46 16.73
CA SER A 64 -16.17 1.82 16.17
C SER A 64 -17.41 2.72 16.24
N LEU A 65 -17.53 3.55 17.28
CA LEU A 65 -18.66 4.46 17.50
C LEU A 65 -18.43 5.85 16.88
N ARG A 66 -17.34 6.06 16.14
CA ARG A 66 -17.08 7.32 15.44
C ARG A 66 -18.12 7.55 14.34
N PRO A 67 -18.98 8.59 14.42
CA PRO A 67 -20.02 8.82 13.43
C PRO A 67 -19.44 9.24 12.07
N HIS A 68 -19.73 8.46 11.02
CA HIS A 68 -19.48 8.84 9.63
C HIS A 68 -20.66 9.64 9.08
N ARG A 69 -20.39 10.78 8.45
CA ARG A 69 -21.46 11.61 7.87
C ARG A 69 -22.25 10.83 6.80
N PRO A 70 -23.59 10.99 6.71
CA PRO A 70 -24.38 10.48 5.61
C PRO A 70 -23.84 10.96 4.25
N ARG A 71 -23.87 10.09 3.24
CA ARG A 71 -23.42 10.44 1.89
C ARG A 71 -24.62 10.78 1.01
N ILE A 72 -24.57 11.94 0.38
CA ILE A 72 -25.61 12.41 -0.54
C ILE A 72 -25.18 12.07 -1.98
N HIS A 73 -26.06 11.46 -2.75
CA HIS A 73 -25.81 11.17 -4.18
C HIS A 73 -27.01 11.60 -5.00
N ILE A 74 -26.76 12.22 -6.15
CA ILE A 74 -27.79 12.56 -7.12
C ILE A 74 -28.00 11.34 -8.01
N ARG A 75 -29.25 10.89 -8.10
CA ARG A 75 -29.66 9.78 -8.96
C ARG A 75 -30.25 10.26 -10.27
N ASN A 76 -30.99 11.37 -10.23
CA ASN A 76 -31.58 11.98 -11.40
C ASN A 76 -31.66 13.49 -11.20
N PHE A 77 -31.47 14.23 -12.29
CA PHE A 77 -31.66 15.67 -12.36
C PHE A 77 -32.14 16.00 -13.78
N LEU A 78 -33.30 16.64 -13.88
CA LEU A 78 -33.99 16.90 -15.12
C LEU A 78 -34.57 18.31 -15.11
N ILE A 79 -34.36 19.04 -16.20
CA ILE A 79 -35.00 20.33 -16.48
C ILE A 79 -35.84 20.15 -17.74
N PRO A 80 -37.15 19.87 -17.62
CA PRO A 80 -38.03 19.74 -18.76
C PRO A 80 -38.07 21.02 -19.61
N GLY A 81 -38.10 20.87 -20.93
CA GLY A 81 -38.25 22.00 -21.84
C GLY A 81 -37.05 22.94 -21.90
N LEU A 82 -35.89 22.58 -21.35
CA LEU A 82 -34.63 23.37 -21.47
C LEU A 82 -34.26 23.68 -22.94
N ASP A 83 -34.79 22.90 -23.87
CA ASP A 83 -34.65 23.08 -25.30
C ASP A 83 -35.55 24.15 -25.92
N GLN A 84 -36.58 24.58 -25.20
CA GLN A 84 -37.61 25.50 -25.68
C GLN A 84 -37.29 26.96 -25.35
N PRO A 85 -37.55 27.91 -26.27
CA PRO A 85 -37.30 29.33 -26.06
C PRO A 85 -38.17 29.94 -24.95
N THR A 86 -39.40 29.44 -24.78
CA THR A 86 -40.40 29.89 -23.79
C THR A 86 -40.51 28.94 -22.60
N GLY A 87 -39.51 28.09 -22.36
CA GLY A 87 -39.54 27.13 -21.26
C GLY A 87 -39.52 27.77 -19.86
N PHE A 88 -39.24 29.08 -19.75
CA PHE A 88 -39.26 29.81 -18.49
C PHE A 88 -40.69 30.00 -17.92
N ASP A 89 -41.73 30.05 -18.77
CA ASP A 89 -43.12 30.29 -18.35
C ASP A 89 -43.63 29.18 -17.43
N ASN A 90 -43.16 27.95 -17.64
CA ASN A 90 -43.47 26.77 -16.84
C ASN A 90 -42.18 26.04 -16.43
N ALA A 91 -41.16 26.80 -16.01
CA ALA A 91 -39.88 26.22 -15.63
C ALA A 91 -40.06 25.22 -14.48
N GLU A 92 -39.45 24.05 -14.63
CA GLU A 92 -39.45 22.99 -13.63
C GLU A 92 -38.05 22.40 -13.49
N ILE A 93 -37.65 22.10 -12.25
CA ILE A 93 -36.44 21.32 -11.97
C ILE A 93 -36.85 20.10 -11.15
N ILE A 94 -36.65 18.92 -11.72
CA ILE A 94 -36.98 17.64 -11.10
C ILE A 94 -35.67 17.00 -10.69
N PHE A 95 -35.54 16.63 -9.42
CA PHE A 95 -34.37 15.91 -8.95
C PHE A 95 -34.70 14.80 -7.96
N ASN A 96 -33.85 13.77 -8.02
CA ASN A 96 -33.90 12.63 -7.11
C ASN A 96 -32.53 12.50 -6.45
N VAL A 97 -32.49 12.73 -5.15
CA VAL A 97 -31.29 12.63 -4.34
C VAL A 97 -31.44 11.50 -3.34
N THR A 98 -30.34 10.82 -3.03
CA THR A 98 -30.31 9.77 -2.02
C THR A 98 -29.40 10.14 -0.87
N ALA A 99 -29.90 9.99 0.35
CA ALA A 99 -29.11 10.09 1.57
C ALA A 99 -28.76 8.69 2.07
N ARG A 100 -27.47 8.35 2.15
CA ARG A 100 -26.95 7.04 2.53
C ARG A 100 -26.27 7.07 3.90
N ASN A 101 -26.84 6.40 4.89
CA ASN A 101 -26.22 6.21 6.20
C ASN A 101 -25.18 5.07 6.20
N SER A 102 -23.91 5.40 5.98
CA SER A 102 -22.85 4.37 5.93
C SER A 102 -22.48 3.74 7.29
N ASN A 103 -23.05 4.19 8.41
CA ASN A 103 -22.72 3.66 9.74
C ASN A 103 -23.40 2.30 9.99
N GLN A 104 -22.74 1.45 10.77
CA GLN A 104 -23.26 0.12 11.15
C GLN A 104 -24.16 0.15 12.39
N ALA A 105 -23.88 1.04 13.35
CA ALA A 105 -24.56 1.06 14.65
C ALA A 105 -25.22 2.41 14.99
N ILE A 106 -25.16 3.39 14.08
CA ILE A 106 -25.58 4.77 14.33
C ILE A 106 -26.70 5.14 13.37
N GLY A 107 -27.84 5.57 13.91
CA GLY A 107 -28.96 6.10 13.15
C GLY A 107 -28.94 7.64 13.10
N TYR A 108 -29.75 8.24 12.22
CA TYR A 108 -29.88 9.69 12.11
C TYR A 108 -31.35 10.10 12.16
N TYR A 109 -31.70 10.98 13.09
CA TYR A 109 -32.90 11.79 12.98
C TYR A 109 -32.59 12.99 12.12
N TYR A 110 -33.35 13.16 11.05
CA TYR A 110 -33.37 14.36 10.22
C TYR A 110 -34.53 15.22 10.72
N ASP A 111 -34.20 16.35 11.35
CA ASP A 111 -35.18 17.31 11.86
C ASP A 111 -35.71 18.24 10.76
N SER A 112 -34.89 18.49 9.73
CA SER A 112 -35.28 19.15 8.49
C SER A 112 -34.26 18.87 7.39
N VAL A 113 -34.70 18.82 6.14
CA VAL A 113 -33.82 18.73 4.96
C VAL A 113 -34.29 19.71 3.90
N GLU A 114 -33.36 20.55 3.44
CA GLU A 114 -33.60 21.61 2.48
C GLU A 114 -32.64 21.48 1.31
N ALA A 115 -33.11 21.79 0.10
CA ALA A 115 -32.31 21.84 -1.10
C ALA A 115 -32.35 23.26 -1.69
N PHE A 116 -31.19 23.72 -2.15
CA PHE A 116 -31.01 24.96 -2.88
C PHE A 116 -30.37 24.62 -4.23
N VAL A 117 -30.98 25.08 -5.31
CA VAL A 117 -30.41 24.96 -6.66
C VAL A 117 -29.79 26.29 -7.02
N HIS A 118 -28.52 26.25 -7.41
CA HIS A 118 -27.77 27.41 -7.85
C HIS A 118 -27.42 27.31 -9.32
N TYR A 119 -27.42 28.46 -9.99
CA TYR A 119 -26.81 28.65 -11.29
C TYR A 119 -25.87 29.86 -11.20
N ARG A 120 -24.61 29.69 -11.66
CA ARG A 120 -23.56 30.73 -11.58
C ARG A 120 -23.47 31.38 -10.18
N ASN A 121 -23.44 30.55 -9.14
CA ASN A 121 -23.40 30.93 -7.72
C ASN A 121 -24.63 31.69 -7.18
N GLN A 122 -25.69 31.86 -7.96
CA GLN A 122 -26.93 32.47 -7.51
C GLN A 122 -28.01 31.42 -7.28
N VAL A 123 -28.76 31.54 -6.17
CA VAL A 123 -29.89 30.65 -5.87
C VAL A 123 -31.00 30.93 -6.87
N ILE A 124 -31.39 29.91 -7.63
CA ILE A 124 -32.53 29.96 -8.55
C ILE A 124 -33.72 29.16 -8.02
N GLY A 125 -33.51 28.24 -7.08
CA GLY A 125 -34.62 27.46 -6.51
C GLY A 125 -34.36 26.98 -5.10
N TYR A 126 -35.45 26.78 -4.35
CA TYR A 126 -35.45 26.32 -2.96
C TYR A 126 -36.58 25.32 -2.73
N ALA A 127 -36.30 24.22 -2.04
CA ALA A 127 -37.35 23.34 -1.53
C ALA A 127 -37.01 22.66 -0.21
N PRO A 128 -37.97 22.58 0.73
CA PRO A 128 -37.93 21.58 1.79
C PRO A 128 -38.17 20.19 1.18
N LEU A 129 -37.25 19.25 1.41
CA LEU A 129 -37.33 17.90 0.86
C LEU A 129 -38.27 17.02 1.68
N VAL A 130 -38.14 17.05 3.01
CA VAL A 130 -38.93 16.26 3.97
C VAL A 130 -38.97 17.00 5.32
N ASP A 131 -40.09 16.89 6.04
CA ASP A 131 -40.29 17.51 7.35
C ASP A 131 -39.40 16.88 8.42
N SER A 132 -39.59 15.60 8.75
CA SER A 132 -38.64 14.86 9.60
C SER A 132 -38.73 13.36 9.39
N PHE A 133 -37.60 12.66 9.55
CA PHE A 133 -37.58 11.21 9.49
C PHE A 133 -36.40 10.61 10.25
N TYR A 134 -36.54 9.36 10.68
CA TYR A 134 -35.44 8.57 11.22
C TYR A 134 -34.85 7.68 10.14
N GLN A 135 -33.53 7.73 9.98
CA GLN A 135 -32.77 6.87 9.10
C GLN A 135 -31.97 5.86 9.90
N GLU A 136 -32.33 4.60 9.75
CA GLU A 136 -31.64 3.48 10.38
C GLU A 136 -30.18 3.32 9.91
N PRO A 137 -29.33 2.63 10.71
CA PRO A 137 -28.00 2.23 10.28
C PRO A 137 -28.05 1.49 8.94
N LYS A 138 -27.05 1.71 8.08
CA LYS A 138 -26.95 1.11 6.75
C LYS A 138 -28.15 1.33 5.81
N ASN A 139 -29.07 2.23 6.12
CA ASN A 139 -30.21 2.53 5.24
C ASN A 139 -29.90 3.63 4.18
N THR A 140 -30.71 3.66 3.12
CA THR A 140 -30.70 4.69 2.07
C THR A 140 -32.10 5.27 1.94
N THR A 141 -32.22 6.58 2.07
CA THR A 141 -33.50 7.28 1.90
C THR A 141 -33.47 8.07 0.60
N ILE A 142 -34.54 7.95 -0.18
CA ILE A 142 -34.74 8.70 -1.42
C ILE A 142 -35.47 10.00 -1.08
N LEU A 143 -34.95 11.10 -1.60
CA LEU A 143 -35.46 12.46 -1.44
C LEU A 143 -35.75 12.99 -2.85
N TYR A 144 -37.00 12.82 -3.27
CA TYR A 144 -37.50 13.28 -4.56
C TYR A 144 -38.18 14.64 -4.41
N LYS A 145 -37.92 15.57 -5.32
CA LYS A 145 -38.59 16.86 -5.33
C LYS A 145 -38.71 17.43 -6.73
N VAL A 146 -39.77 18.21 -6.90
CA VAL A 146 -40.06 19.04 -8.05
C VAL A 146 -40.03 20.50 -7.59
N LEU A 147 -39.24 21.33 -8.27
CA LEU A 147 -39.23 22.78 -8.10
C LEU A 147 -39.97 23.43 -9.26
N SER A 148 -41.01 24.20 -8.95
CA SER A 148 -41.77 24.98 -9.92
C SER A 148 -42.44 26.18 -9.23
N GLY A 149 -42.95 27.13 -10.02
CA GLY A 149 -43.68 28.30 -9.52
C GLY A 149 -42.88 29.10 -8.49
N ALA A 150 -43.48 29.39 -7.32
CA ALA A 150 -42.88 30.23 -6.29
C ALA A 150 -41.54 29.69 -5.71
N ASN A 151 -41.27 28.39 -5.86
CA ASN A 151 -40.05 27.75 -5.38
C ASN A 151 -38.88 27.82 -6.39
N LEU A 152 -39.13 28.36 -7.58
CA LEU A 152 -38.17 28.47 -8.67
C LEU A 152 -38.23 29.88 -9.27
N ASN A 153 -37.18 30.67 -9.03
CA ASN A 153 -37.02 32.00 -9.59
C ASN A 153 -36.13 31.95 -10.84
N VAL A 154 -36.77 31.80 -12.00
CA VAL A 154 -36.12 31.78 -13.30
C VAL A 154 -36.77 32.83 -14.19
N THR A 155 -36.06 33.93 -14.43
CA THR A 155 -36.49 34.99 -15.34
C THR A 155 -36.20 34.64 -16.80
N SER A 156 -36.83 35.35 -17.74
CA SER A 156 -36.52 35.22 -19.18
C SER A 156 -35.03 35.43 -19.47
N ASP A 157 -34.40 36.43 -18.84
CA ASP A 157 -32.96 36.67 -18.96
C ASP A 157 -32.14 35.47 -18.48
N ARG A 158 -32.49 34.89 -17.32
CA ARG A 158 -31.82 33.71 -16.78
C ARG A 158 -31.98 32.49 -17.67
N TRP A 159 -33.15 32.32 -18.27
CA TRP A 159 -33.41 31.26 -19.25
C TRP A 159 -32.60 31.45 -20.53
N SER A 160 -32.40 32.70 -20.98
CA SER A 160 -31.51 33.00 -22.09
C SER A 160 -30.06 32.60 -21.79
N GLU A 161 -29.59 32.81 -20.56
CA GLU A 161 -28.26 32.34 -20.12
C GLU A 161 -28.16 30.81 -20.14
N PHE A 162 -29.19 30.10 -19.66
CA PHE A 162 -29.23 28.63 -19.74
C PHE A 162 -29.12 28.15 -21.19
N ARG A 163 -29.84 28.78 -22.13
CA ARG A 163 -29.79 28.44 -23.55
C ARG A 163 -28.43 28.74 -24.19
N ASN A 164 -27.77 29.82 -23.77
CA ASN A 164 -26.43 30.15 -24.24
C ASN A 164 -25.40 29.11 -23.76
N ASP A 165 -25.44 28.74 -22.48
CA ASP A 165 -24.55 27.71 -21.93
C ASP A 165 -24.87 26.33 -22.54
N ARG A 166 -26.15 26.06 -22.81
CA ARG A 166 -26.61 24.86 -23.51
C ARG A 166 -26.02 24.76 -24.92
N ALA A 167 -25.94 25.87 -25.65
CA ALA A 167 -25.33 25.92 -26.98
C ALA A 167 -23.83 25.60 -26.96
N LEU A 168 -23.16 25.81 -25.82
CA LEU A 168 -21.76 25.39 -25.59
C LEU A 168 -21.64 23.89 -25.21
N GLY A 169 -22.76 23.19 -25.06
CA GLY A 169 -22.84 21.73 -24.92
C GLY A 169 -23.23 21.24 -23.53
N THR A 170 -23.18 22.06 -22.47
CA THR A 170 -23.57 21.65 -21.10
C THR A 170 -23.92 22.87 -20.25
N VAL A 171 -25.00 22.77 -19.48
CA VAL A 171 -25.37 23.76 -18.46
C VAL A 171 -25.00 23.21 -17.08
N VAL A 172 -24.24 23.96 -16.29
CA VAL A 172 -23.80 23.51 -14.96
C VAL A 172 -24.65 24.15 -13.86
N PHE A 173 -25.28 23.31 -13.05
CA PHE A 173 -26.01 23.68 -11.85
C PHE A 173 -25.28 23.18 -10.60
N ARG A 174 -25.54 23.80 -9.45
CA ARG A 174 -25.07 23.30 -8.16
C ARG A 174 -26.26 23.05 -7.24
N LEU A 175 -26.38 21.83 -6.74
CA LEU A 175 -27.38 21.45 -5.75
C LEU A 175 -26.75 21.41 -4.36
N ASP A 176 -27.21 22.29 -3.49
CA ASP A 176 -26.78 22.39 -2.10
C ASP A 176 -27.87 21.78 -1.22
N VAL A 177 -27.55 20.69 -0.50
CA VAL A 177 -28.46 20.04 0.45
C VAL A 177 -28.01 20.36 1.87
N THR A 178 -28.88 21.01 2.63
CA THR A 178 -28.66 21.35 4.04
C THR A 178 -29.63 20.55 4.91
N ALA A 179 -29.13 19.94 5.99
CA ALA A 179 -29.96 19.18 6.91
C ALA A 179 -29.62 19.48 8.36
N MET A 180 -30.63 19.53 9.23
CA MET A 180 -30.44 19.51 10.67
C MET A 180 -30.60 18.08 11.16
N VAL A 181 -29.53 17.50 11.72
CA VAL A 181 -29.49 16.08 12.09
C VAL A 181 -29.10 15.87 13.55
N ARG A 182 -29.65 14.82 14.15
CA ARG A 182 -29.22 14.26 15.45
C ARG A 182 -28.88 12.79 15.23
N PHE A 183 -27.69 12.37 15.61
CA PHE A 183 -27.34 10.95 15.50
C PHE A 183 -27.67 10.21 16.78
N LYS A 184 -28.18 8.98 16.62
CA LYS A 184 -28.58 8.09 17.70
C LYS A 184 -27.59 6.95 17.80
N VAL A 185 -26.99 6.77 18.97
CA VAL A 185 -26.13 5.64 19.32
C VAL A 185 -26.82 4.85 20.41
N SER A 186 -27.39 3.69 20.06
CA SER A 186 -28.21 2.90 20.98
C SER A 186 -29.36 3.74 21.57
N THR A 187 -29.32 4.08 22.87
CA THR A 187 -30.32 4.89 23.57
C THR A 187 -29.91 6.36 23.75
N TRP A 188 -28.68 6.72 23.35
CA TRP A 188 -28.17 8.08 23.48
C TRP A 188 -28.35 8.85 22.18
N ASP A 189 -28.98 10.03 22.27
CA ASP A 189 -29.13 10.96 21.16
C ASP A 189 -28.13 12.11 21.27
N SER A 190 -27.56 12.50 20.14
CA SER A 190 -26.69 13.66 20.07
C SER A 190 -27.48 14.98 20.10
N LYS A 191 -26.78 16.08 20.34
CA LYS A 191 -27.29 17.43 20.01
C LYS A 191 -27.54 17.57 18.51
N ARG A 192 -28.24 18.65 18.11
CA ARG A 192 -28.45 19.00 16.70
C ARG A 192 -27.13 19.40 16.03
N HIS A 193 -26.94 18.92 14.81
CA HIS A 193 -25.81 19.22 13.95
C HIS A 193 -26.31 19.66 12.58
N ARG A 194 -25.74 20.75 12.05
CA ARG A 194 -26.00 21.18 10.68
C ARG A 194 -25.08 20.44 9.73
N MET A 195 -25.65 19.74 8.77
CA MET A 195 -24.97 19.10 7.65
C MET A 195 -25.21 19.91 6.39
N HIS A 196 -24.19 20.02 5.54
CA HIS A 196 -24.27 20.68 4.24
C HIS A 196 -23.48 19.86 3.22
N SER A 197 -24.05 19.61 2.05
CA SER A 197 -23.36 19.00 0.91
C SER A 197 -23.62 19.81 -0.35
N ASN A 198 -22.57 20.06 -1.11
CA ASN A 198 -22.62 20.68 -2.44
C ASN A 198 -22.40 19.61 -3.51
N CYS A 199 -23.15 19.67 -4.59
CA CYS A 199 -23.01 18.78 -5.73
C CYS A 199 -23.11 19.58 -7.03
N GLU A 200 -22.07 19.54 -7.87
CA GLU A 200 -22.11 20.14 -9.21
C GLU A 200 -22.70 19.15 -10.21
N ILE A 201 -23.54 19.65 -11.10
CA ILE A 201 -24.39 18.87 -11.99
C ILE A 201 -24.26 19.46 -13.38
N GLY A 202 -23.63 18.72 -14.29
CA GLY A 202 -23.70 19.02 -15.72
C GLY A 202 -25.02 18.50 -16.27
N VAL A 203 -25.75 19.35 -16.98
CA VAL A 203 -27.00 19.03 -17.66
C VAL A 203 -26.77 19.09 -19.16
N SER A 204 -27.12 17.99 -19.82
CA SER A 204 -27.04 17.81 -21.27
C SER A 204 -28.04 18.72 -22.01
N PRO A 205 -27.88 18.95 -23.32
CA PRO A 205 -28.81 19.80 -24.07
C PRO A 205 -30.26 19.32 -24.12
N ASP A 206 -30.53 18.06 -23.77
CA ASP A 206 -31.89 17.51 -23.64
C ASP A 206 -32.51 17.77 -22.25
N GLY A 207 -31.78 18.43 -21.34
CA GLY A 207 -32.22 18.73 -19.98
C GLY A 207 -31.94 17.62 -18.96
N SER A 208 -31.34 16.50 -19.37
CA SER A 208 -31.00 15.38 -18.49
C SER A 208 -29.61 15.49 -17.86
N ILE A 209 -29.35 14.79 -16.75
CA ILE A 209 -28.02 14.75 -16.13
C ILE A 209 -26.97 14.12 -17.08
N LEU A 210 -25.83 14.79 -17.25
CA LEU A 210 -24.71 14.28 -18.01
C LEU A 210 -23.96 13.23 -17.18
N GLU A 211 -24.20 11.96 -17.45
CA GLU A 211 -23.44 10.86 -16.86
C GLU A 211 -21.94 11.02 -17.19
N SER A 212 -21.09 11.08 -16.16
CA SER A 212 -19.65 11.33 -16.32
C SER A 212 -18.93 10.10 -16.88
N LEU A 213 -19.10 9.83 -18.18
CA LEU A 213 -18.30 8.86 -18.93
C LEU A 213 -16.84 9.31 -19.06
N LEU A 214 -16.56 10.60 -18.85
CA LEU A 214 -15.21 11.18 -18.89
C LEU A 214 -14.27 10.52 -17.87
N GLY A 215 -14.74 10.23 -16.65
CA GLY A 215 -13.93 9.55 -15.64
C GLY A 215 -13.55 8.12 -16.04
N LEU A 216 -14.50 7.40 -16.67
CA LEU A 216 -14.29 6.03 -17.14
C LEU A 216 -13.38 6.01 -18.38
N LEU A 217 -13.57 6.92 -19.32
CA LEU A 217 -12.71 7.08 -20.49
C LEU A 217 -11.29 7.50 -20.09
N ALA A 218 -11.14 8.43 -19.16
CA ALA A 218 -9.84 8.83 -18.63
C ALA A 218 -9.15 7.68 -17.89
N LEU A 219 -9.89 6.89 -17.10
CA LEU A 219 -9.38 5.70 -16.44
C LEU A 219 -8.96 4.63 -17.47
N CYS A 220 -9.77 4.38 -18.49
CA CYS A 220 -9.48 3.43 -19.57
C CYS A 220 -8.26 3.86 -20.38
N PHE A 221 -8.16 5.16 -20.71
CA PHE A 221 -7.01 5.74 -21.39
C PHE A 221 -5.75 5.62 -20.52
N TRP A 222 -5.84 5.96 -19.24
CA TRP A 222 -4.74 5.84 -18.28
C TRP A 222 -4.27 4.39 -18.09
N LEU A 223 -5.20 3.44 -17.97
CA LEU A 223 -4.87 2.01 -17.87
C LEU A 223 -4.24 1.48 -19.16
N SER A 224 -4.69 1.96 -20.32
CA SER A 224 -4.16 1.55 -21.62
C SER A 224 -2.77 2.10 -21.91
N LEU A 225 -2.45 3.30 -21.40
CA LEU A 225 -1.15 3.96 -21.57
C LEU A 225 -0.11 3.60 -20.51
N ARG A 226 -0.44 2.74 -19.55
CA ARG A 226 0.50 2.35 -18.51
C ARG A 226 1.62 1.47 -19.10
N PRO A 227 2.90 1.89 -19.05
CA PRO A 227 3.99 1.10 -19.59
C PRO A 227 4.11 -0.26 -18.91
N LYS A 228 4.33 -1.30 -19.71
CA LYS A 228 4.57 -2.68 -19.25
C LYS A 228 6.01 -2.84 -18.78
N GLU A 229 6.20 -3.64 -17.73
CA GLU A 229 7.54 -3.98 -17.25
C GLU A 229 8.25 -4.97 -18.17
N PRO A 230 9.58 -4.85 -18.33
CA PRO A 230 10.34 -5.77 -19.16
C PRO A 230 10.41 -7.16 -18.52
N ASN A 231 10.59 -8.17 -19.36
CA ASN A 231 10.79 -9.55 -18.92
C ASN A 231 12.26 -9.93 -19.10
N PHE A 232 12.81 -10.62 -18.10
CA PHE A 232 14.19 -11.09 -18.13
C PHE A 232 14.21 -12.61 -18.10
N ALA A 233 15.06 -13.23 -18.92
CA ALA A 233 15.26 -14.67 -18.90
C ALA A 233 16.71 -15.05 -19.18
N ILE A 234 17.21 -16.07 -18.50
CA ILE A 234 18.48 -16.71 -18.85
C ILE A 234 18.18 -17.75 -19.92
N MET A 235 18.67 -17.52 -21.14
CA MET A 235 18.45 -18.37 -22.30
C MET A 235 19.44 -19.53 -22.34
N GLU A 236 20.71 -19.19 -22.19
CA GLU A 236 21.83 -20.13 -22.23
C GLU A 236 22.70 -19.90 -20.99
N PHE A 237 23.26 -20.99 -20.47
CA PHE A 237 24.19 -20.97 -19.35
C PHE A 237 25.12 -22.16 -19.48
N SER A 238 26.41 -21.93 -19.25
CA SER A 238 27.43 -22.98 -19.25
C SER A 238 28.44 -22.73 -18.13
N ILE A 239 28.64 -23.74 -17.30
CA ILE A 239 29.64 -23.75 -16.23
C ILE A 239 30.48 -25.03 -16.34
N PRO A 240 31.78 -25.01 -15.98
CA PRO A 240 32.60 -26.22 -15.96
C PRO A 240 32.00 -27.30 -15.04
N THR A 241 32.34 -28.56 -15.28
CA THR A 241 31.82 -29.70 -14.51
C THR A 241 32.85 -30.31 -13.57
N SER A 242 34.14 -30.00 -13.75
CA SER A 242 35.24 -30.48 -12.93
C SER A 242 36.13 -29.33 -12.45
N VAL A 243 36.76 -29.54 -11.30
CA VAL A 243 37.81 -28.66 -10.78
C VAL A 243 39.13 -29.17 -11.36
N SER A 244 39.83 -28.36 -12.16
CA SER A 244 41.19 -28.67 -12.58
C SER A 244 42.16 -28.25 -11.48
N ASP A 245 43.11 -29.12 -11.12
CA ASP A 245 44.17 -28.81 -10.17
C ASP A 245 45.20 -27.82 -10.77
N GLU A 246 45.24 -27.66 -12.09
CA GLU A 246 46.21 -26.81 -12.79
C GLU A 246 45.74 -25.35 -12.95
N ASN A 247 44.44 -25.08 -12.88
CA ASN A 247 43.90 -23.72 -12.99
C ASN A 247 42.71 -23.51 -12.03
N PRO A 248 42.92 -22.92 -10.84
CA PRO A 248 41.87 -22.77 -9.82
C PRO A 248 40.81 -21.73 -10.20
N ARG A 249 41.01 -20.97 -11.27
CA ARG A 249 40.11 -19.90 -11.74
C ARG A 249 39.13 -20.45 -12.76
N ALA A 250 38.03 -21.01 -12.26
CA ALA A 250 36.92 -21.41 -13.09
C ALA A 250 36.05 -20.19 -13.45
N THR A 251 35.50 -20.18 -14.66
CA THR A 251 34.59 -19.13 -15.14
C THR A 251 33.32 -19.76 -15.69
N PHE A 252 32.23 -19.00 -15.76
CA PHE A 252 30.99 -19.43 -16.42
C PHE A 252 30.51 -18.39 -17.43
N SER A 253 29.67 -18.81 -18.37
CA SER A 253 29.08 -17.96 -19.40
C SER A 253 27.56 -18.06 -19.40
N TYR A 254 26.89 -17.00 -19.85
CA TYR A 254 25.43 -16.98 -19.97
C TYR A 254 24.93 -15.98 -21.02
N VAL A 255 23.69 -16.16 -21.45
CA VAL A 255 22.96 -15.23 -22.32
C VAL A 255 21.69 -14.76 -21.61
N LEU A 256 21.59 -13.44 -21.39
CA LEU A 256 20.40 -12.79 -20.81
C LEU A 256 19.51 -12.24 -21.93
N GLU A 257 18.29 -12.76 -22.04
CA GLU A 257 17.21 -12.15 -22.83
C GLU A 257 16.55 -11.05 -22.00
N VAL A 258 16.52 -9.84 -22.55
CA VAL A 258 15.76 -8.71 -22.05
C VAL A 258 14.65 -8.42 -23.05
N LYS A 259 13.40 -8.69 -22.70
CA LYS A 259 12.24 -8.53 -23.57
C LYS A 259 11.41 -7.31 -23.18
N ASN A 260 11.29 -6.34 -24.07
CA ASN A 260 10.30 -5.28 -23.99
C ASN A 260 9.08 -5.67 -24.84
N SER A 261 7.94 -5.96 -24.20
CA SER A 261 6.67 -6.27 -24.91
C SER A 261 5.73 -5.06 -24.98
N ASP A 262 6.23 -3.87 -24.65
CA ASP A 262 5.47 -2.64 -24.74
C ASP A 262 5.51 -2.09 -26.17
N LYS A 263 4.34 -1.81 -26.73
CA LYS A 263 4.18 -1.32 -28.11
C LYS A 263 4.33 0.19 -28.22
N GLU A 264 4.17 0.92 -27.12
CA GLU A 264 4.13 2.37 -27.11
C GLU A 264 5.39 3.00 -26.51
N SER A 265 6.09 2.26 -25.65
CA SER A 265 7.16 2.76 -24.80
C SER A 265 8.48 2.03 -25.07
N SER A 266 9.53 2.80 -25.40
CA SER A 266 10.90 2.30 -25.37
C SER A 266 11.45 2.36 -23.94
N ILE A 267 12.45 1.54 -23.62
CA ILE A 267 13.02 1.44 -22.28
C ILE A 267 14.51 1.78 -22.33
N ASN A 268 14.92 2.73 -21.50
CA ASN A 268 16.32 3.00 -21.20
C ASN A 268 16.67 2.27 -19.89
N TYR A 269 17.66 1.38 -19.96
CA TYR A 269 18.17 0.65 -18.81
C TYR A 269 19.43 1.34 -18.29
N ASP A 270 19.50 1.58 -17.00
CA ASP A 270 20.77 1.82 -16.32
C ASP A 270 21.54 0.49 -16.22
N ASP A 271 22.77 0.53 -15.71
CA ASP A 271 23.62 -0.65 -15.58
C ASP A 271 22.86 -1.79 -14.86
N ILE A 272 22.86 -2.98 -15.47
CA ILE A 272 22.17 -4.15 -14.94
C ILE A 272 23.17 -4.98 -14.15
N LEU A 273 22.99 -5.02 -12.84
CA LEU A 273 23.75 -5.88 -11.95
C LEU A 273 23.09 -7.26 -11.89
N LEU A 274 23.80 -8.28 -12.36
CA LEU A 274 23.39 -9.67 -12.28
C LEU A 274 24.28 -10.41 -11.28
N SER A 275 23.67 -11.13 -10.34
CA SER A 275 24.37 -11.90 -9.32
C SER A 275 23.88 -13.34 -9.31
N PHE A 276 24.83 -14.28 -9.28
CA PHE A 276 24.58 -15.71 -9.15
C PHE A 276 25.03 -16.18 -7.78
N LYS A 277 24.13 -16.84 -7.06
CA LYS A 277 24.38 -17.32 -5.69
C LYS A 277 24.11 -18.81 -5.60
N TYR A 278 24.97 -19.51 -4.88
CA TYR A 278 24.76 -20.90 -4.49
C TYR A 278 24.42 -20.89 -3.00
N LYS A 279 23.20 -21.32 -2.67
CA LYS A 279 22.61 -21.14 -1.34
C LYS A 279 22.62 -19.66 -0.93
N GLN A 280 23.51 -19.24 -0.04
CA GLN A 280 23.67 -17.85 0.39
C GLN A 280 24.96 -17.20 -0.12
N ASP A 281 25.88 -18.00 -0.67
CA ASP A 281 27.21 -17.56 -1.06
C ASP A 281 27.22 -17.06 -2.50
N MET A 282 28.00 -16.01 -2.74
CA MET A 282 28.15 -15.43 -4.08
C MET A 282 29.06 -16.34 -4.93
N VAL A 283 28.53 -16.79 -6.06
CA VAL A 283 29.27 -17.58 -7.05
C VAL A 283 29.98 -16.64 -8.02
N GLY A 284 29.28 -15.61 -8.49
CA GLY A 284 29.84 -14.59 -9.36
C GLY A 284 28.82 -13.50 -9.63
N ASN A 285 29.29 -12.35 -10.08
CA ASN A 285 28.45 -11.24 -10.49
C ASN A 285 28.99 -10.62 -11.78
N ASN A 286 28.13 -9.92 -12.49
CA ASN A 286 28.52 -9.17 -13.68
C ASN A 286 27.63 -7.93 -13.82
N THR A 287 28.18 -6.91 -14.46
CA THR A 287 27.47 -5.67 -14.77
C THR A 287 27.34 -5.52 -16.28
N ILE A 288 26.12 -5.52 -16.77
CA ILE A 288 25.83 -5.19 -18.17
C ILE A 288 25.67 -3.67 -18.26
N PRO A 289 26.42 -2.96 -19.13
CA PRO A 289 26.35 -1.52 -19.23
C PRO A 289 24.97 -1.06 -19.68
N ARG A 290 24.60 0.17 -19.31
CA ARG A 290 23.37 0.83 -19.74
C ARG A 290 23.15 0.72 -21.25
N PHE A 291 21.90 0.53 -21.66
CA PHE A 291 21.51 0.50 -23.07
C PHE A 291 20.05 0.94 -23.27
N ASP A 292 19.77 1.38 -24.49
CA ASP A 292 18.42 1.71 -24.94
C ASP A 292 17.80 0.52 -25.69
N GLN A 293 16.55 0.23 -25.38
CA GLN A 293 15.76 -0.79 -26.04
C GLN A 293 14.52 -0.18 -26.68
N GLY A 294 14.34 -0.43 -27.97
CA GLY A 294 13.15 -0.06 -28.72
C GLY A 294 11.86 -0.72 -28.22
N LYS A 295 10.75 -0.36 -28.84
CA LYS A 295 9.41 -0.91 -28.57
C LYS A 295 9.30 -2.33 -29.13
N ASP A 296 8.50 -3.18 -28.49
CA ASP A 296 8.23 -4.56 -28.89
C ASP A 296 9.45 -5.33 -29.43
N ASN A 297 10.55 -5.30 -28.67
CA ASN A 297 11.84 -5.83 -29.09
C ASN A 297 12.50 -6.66 -27.99
N ASN A 298 13.33 -7.62 -28.39
CA ASN A 298 14.18 -8.43 -27.53
C ASN A 298 15.65 -8.00 -27.70
N ALA A 299 16.34 -7.78 -26.58
CA ALA A 299 17.80 -7.59 -26.54
C ALA A 299 18.44 -8.83 -25.91
N TYR A 300 19.53 -9.31 -26.51
CA TYR A 300 20.29 -10.47 -26.01
C TYR A 300 21.67 -10.01 -25.57
N GLN A 301 21.98 -10.22 -24.28
CA GLN A 301 23.24 -9.83 -23.68
C GLN A 301 24.10 -11.07 -23.47
N HIS A 302 25.13 -11.21 -24.30
CA HIS A 302 26.07 -12.33 -24.26
C HIS A 302 27.21 -12.02 -23.29
N VAL A 303 27.38 -12.85 -22.28
CA VAL A 303 28.43 -12.70 -21.27
C VAL A 303 29.34 -13.93 -21.33
N PRO A 304 30.55 -13.82 -21.91
CA PRO A 304 31.36 -14.99 -22.25
C PRO A 304 32.14 -15.55 -21.06
N SER A 305 32.42 -14.75 -20.04
CA SER A 305 33.21 -15.19 -18.88
C SER A 305 32.86 -14.36 -17.64
N VAL A 306 32.53 -15.06 -16.56
CA VAL A 306 32.38 -14.50 -15.21
C VAL A 306 33.17 -15.38 -14.26
N ASP A 307 34.06 -14.76 -13.48
CA ASP A 307 34.90 -15.46 -12.52
C ASP A 307 34.05 -16.09 -11.41
N ILE A 308 34.36 -17.35 -11.10
CA ILE A 308 33.72 -18.09 -10.01
C ILE A 308 34.52 -17.88 -8.74
N ASN A 309 33.80 -17.56 -7.66
CA ASN A 309 34.35 -17.50 -6.31
C ASN A 309 34.99 -18.85 -5.91
N PRO A 310 36.32 -18.91 -5.72
CA PRO A 310 37.03 -20.17 -5.43
C PRO A 310 36.56 -20.86 -4.14
N LEU A 311 36.06 -20.09 -3.16
CA LEU A 311 35.57 -20.60 -1.88
C LEU A 311 34.35 -21.50 -2.04
N VAL A 312 33.53 -21.22 -3.06
CA VAL A 312 32.26 -21.91 -3.30
C VAL A 312 32.40 -22.95 -4.41
N TRP A 313 33.44 -22.81 -5.25
CA TRP A 313 33.60 -23.59 -6.47
C TRP A 313 33.62 -25.10 -6.23
N ARG A 314 34.44 -25.60 -5.30
CA ARG A 314 34.53 -27.04 -5.01
C ARG A 314 33.19 -27.64 -4.59
N ALA A 315 32.44 -26.93 -3.74
CA ALA A 315 31.14 -27.39 -3.27
C ALA A 315 30.08 -27.36 -4.40
N LEU A 316 30.13 -26.33 -5.25
CA LEU A 316 29.23 -26.20 -6.39
C LEU A 316 29.52 -27.25 -7.48
N ALA A 317 30.79 -27.46 -7.84
CA ALA A 317 31.20 -28.46 -8.83
C ALA A 317 30.76 -29.88 -8.44
N LYS A 318 30.82 -30.22 -7.15
CA LYS A 318 30.32 -31.50 -6.63
C LYS A 318 28.80 -31.66 -6.81
N GLU A 319 28.01 -30.62 -6.57
CA GLU A 319 26.55 -30.68 -6.80
C GLU A 319 26.20 -30.69 -8.30
N ILE A 320 27.04 -30.05 -9.12
CA ILE A 320 26.90 -30.10 -10.58
C ILE A 320 27.12 -31.54 -11.04
N SER A 321 28.16 -32.23 -10.58
CA SER A 321 28.41 -33.62 -10.99
C SER A 321 27.25 -34.57 -10.63
N TYR A 322 26.51 -34.30 -9.55
CA TYR A 322 25.28 -35.02 -9.19
C TYR A 322 24.01 -34.55 -9.92
N GLY A 323 24.07 -33.45 -10.69
CA GLY A 323 22.92 -32.88 -11.41
C GLY A 323 21.85 -32.28 -10.49
N THR A 324 22.23 -31.90 -9.27
CA THR A 324 21.36 -31.34 -8.22
C THR A 324 21.60 -29.85 -7.98
N ALA A 325 22.64 -29.26 -8.59
CA ALA A 325 23.01 -27.87 -8.43
C ALA A 325 21.88 -26.89 -8.83
N LYS A 326 21.69 -25.87 -7.98
CA LYS A 326 20.76 -24.75 -8.21
C LYS A 326 21.46 -23.44 -7.90
N LEU A 327 21.40 -22.50 -8.84
CA LEU A 327 21.86 -21.13 -8.66
C LEU A 327 20.67 -20.19 -8.50
N TYR A 328 20.72 -19.35 -7.48
CA TYR A 328 19.79 -18.24 -7.30
C TYR A 328 20.32 -17.03 -8.07
N VAL A 329 19.54 -16.57 -9.03
CA VAL A 329 19.87 -15.43 -9.89
C VAL A 329 19.14 -14.21 -9.36
N GLU A 330 19.85 -13.11 -9.18
CA GLU A 330 19.32 -11.83 -8.75
C GLU A 330 19.74 -10.74 -9.75
N LEU A 331 18.76 -10.03 -10.29
CA LEU A 331 18.94 -8.94 -11.25
C LEU A 331 18.44 -7.64 -10.63
N ILE A 332 19.26 -6.60 -10.66
CA ILE A 332 18.92 -5.27 -10.16
C ILE A 332 19.30 -4.25 -11.23
N THR A 333 18.36 -3.36 -11.57
CA THR A 333 18.60 -2.22 -12.47
C THR A 333 17.58 -1.12 -12.18
N SER A 334 17.78 0.05 -12.78
CA SER A 334 16.77 1.10 -12.85
C SER A 334 16.42 1.36 -14.30
N ILE A 335 15.13 1.57 -14.59
CA ILE A 335 14.64 1.79 -15.95
C ILE A 335 13.91 3.12 -16.08
N LYS A 336 13.96 3.71 -17.26
CA LYS A 336 13.11 4.83 -17.67
C LYS A 336 12.33 4.45 -18.92
N TYR A 337 11.05 4.77 -18.92
CA TYR A 337 10.21 4.64 -20.10
C TYR A 337 10.27 5.94 -20.91
N LYS A 338 10.24 5.82 -22.23
CA LYS A 338 9.98 6.95 -23.14
C LYS A 338 8.74 6.63 -23.96
N THR A 339 7.67 7.36 -23.70
CA THR A 339 6.36 7.21 -24.35
C THR A 339 6.00 8.54 -25.00
N TRP A 340 5.82 8.54 -26.33
CA TRP A 340 5.50 9.74 -27.12
C TRP A 340 6.35 10.98 -26.78
N GLY A 341 7.68 10.80 -26.66
CA GLY A 341 8.63 11.88 -26.38
C GLY A 341 8.82 12.23 -24.90
N ILE A 342 7.89 11.83 -24.02
CA ILE A 342 7.98 12.06 -22.57
C ILE A 342 8.77 10.94 -21.91
N LYS A 343 9.76 11.30 -21.09
CA LYS A 343 10.54 10.35 -20.28
C LYS A 343 9.93 10.22 -18.88
N SER A 344 9.78 8.99 -18.40
CA SER A 344 9.41 8.73 -17.01
C SER A 344 10.58 9.03 -16.06
N LYS A 345 10.28 9.09 -14.76
CA LYS A 345 11.31 8.99 -13.72
C LYS A 345 11.99 7.60 -13.75
N HIS A 346 13.12 7.47 -13.06
CA HIS A 346 13.76 6.16 -12.88
C HIS A 346 12.90 5.25 -12.00
N HIS A 347 12.71 4.01 -12.46
CA HIS A 347 12.04 2.95 -11.75
C HIS A 347 13.05 1.86 -11.41
N LYS A 348 13.44 1.77 -10.14
CA LYS A 348 14.27 0.68 -9.63
C LYS A 348 13.47 -0.63 -9.69
N ILE A 349 14.05 -1.65 -10.31
CA ILE A 349 13.45 -2.97 -10.46
C ILE A 349 14.40 -4.06 -9.99
N LYS A 350 13.81 -5.14 -9.49
CA LYS A 350 14.52 -6.28 -8.93
C LYS A 350 13.82 -7.58 -9.34
N TYR A 351 14.59 -8.46 -9.98
CA TYR A 351 14.13 -9.74 -10.48
C TYR A 351 14.94 -10.88 -9.87
N GLN A 352 14.28 -12.02 -9.66
CA GLN A 352 14.88 -13.19 -9.03
C GLN A 352 14.41 -14.47 -9.74
N GLY A 353 15.29 -15.46 -9.79
CA GLY A 353 14.98 -16.77 -10.39
C GLY A 353 15.88 -17.87 -9.85
N VAL A 354 15.52 -19.11 -10.17
CA VAL A 354 16.30 -20.30 -9.79
C VAL A 354 16.71 -21.02 -11.07
N LEU A 355 18.01 -21.14 -11.27
CA LEU A 355 18.63 -21.80 -12.40
C LEU A 355 19.08 -23.20 -11.96
N ALA A 356 18.37 -24.24 -12.42
CA ALA A 356 18.74 -25.63 -12.18
C ALA A 356 19.80 -26.07 -13.21
N ILE A 357 20.91 -26.61 -12.73
CA ILE A 357 22.06 -27.01 -13.56
C ILE A 357 22.09 -28.54 -13.66
N GLY A 358 22.26 -29.05 -14.88
CA GLY A 358 22.44 -30.46 -15.17
C GLY A 358 23.87 -30.93 -14.90
N SER A 359 24.09 -32.24 -14.93
CA SER A 359 25.43 -32.84 -14.78
C SER A 359 26.39 -32.49 -15.91
N ASP A 360 25.87 -31.96 -17.02
CA ASP A 360 26.60 -31.42 -18.15
C ASP A 360 27.03 -29.95 -17.99
N GLY A 361 26.75 -29.33 -16.83
CA GLY A 361 27.07 -27.93 -16.58
C GLY A 361 26.17 -26.94 -17.33
N LYS A 362 25.07 -27.41 -17.92
CA LYS A 362 24.10 -26.59 -18.66
C LYS A 362 22.78 -26.50 -17.92
N ILE A 363 21.85 -25.72 -18.45
CA ILE A 363 20.48 -25.65 -17.92
C ILE A 363 19.83 -27.04 -18.02
N LYS A 364 19.34 -27.56 -16.90
CA LYS A 364 18.84 -28.95 -16.77
C LYS A 364 17.71 -29.29 -17.76
N ASP A 365 16.90 -28.32 -18.16
CA ASP A 365 15.84 -28.48 -19.15
C ASP A 365 16.26 -27.86 -20.50
N LYS A 366 16.71 -28.69 -21.46
CA LYS A 366 17.21 -28.25 -22.78
C LYS A 366 16.26 -27.35 -23.59
N LYS A 367 14.96 -27.36 -23.30
CA LYS A 367 13.93 -26.55 -23.99
C LYS A 367 13.49 -25.30 -23.21
N LYS A 368 14.02 -25.03 -22.02
CA LYS A 368 13.49 -23.97 -21.15
C LYS A 368 14.51 -22.87 -20.87
N ARG A 369 14.21 -21.69 -21.38
CA ARG A 369 14.71 -20.42 -20.83
C ARG A 369 14.21 -20.24 -19.40
N VAL A 370 15.07 -19.79 -18.50
CA VAL A 370 14.72 -19.56 -17.09
C VAL A 370 14.25 -18.12 -16.94
N LYS A 371 12.94 -17.91 -16.84
CA LYS A 371 12.35 -16.59 -16.60
C LYS A 371 12.64 -16.13 -15.17
N LEU A 372 13.05 -14.87 -15.04
CA LEU A 372 13.17 -14.21 -13.76
C LEU A 372 11.83 -13.56 -13.40
N HIS A 373 11.47 -13.61 -12.12
CA HIS A 373 10.23 -13.03 -11.61
C HIS A 373 10.53 -11.79 -10.78
N ARG A 374 9.63 -10.82 -10.83
CA ARG A 374 9.74 -9.61 -10.01
C ARG A 374 9.72 -9.96 -8.52
N SER A 375 10.71 -9.48 -7.78
CA SER A 375 10.77 -9.68 -6.33
C SER A 375 9.77 -8.75 -5.63
N LYS A 376 8.88 -9.34 -4.80
CA LYS A 376 7.92 -8.58 -3.97
C LYS A 376 8.56 -7.97 -2.72
N LYS A 377 9.76 -8.44 -2.31
CA LYS A 377 10.44 -8.02 -1.08
C LYS A 377 11.53 -7.00 -1.40
N TRP A 378 11.19 -5.73 -1.22
CA TRP A 378 12.19 -4.66 -1.14
C TRP A 378 12.81 -4.63 0.26
N LYS A 379 13.84 -5.44 0.52
CA LYS A 379 14.72 -5.22 1.69
C LYS A 379 16.01 -4.61 1.19
N ILE A 380 16.18 -3.32 1.47
CA ILE A 380 17.46 -2.62 1.34
C ILE A 380 18.37 -3.20 2.43
N ARG A 381 19.33 -4.04 2.06
CA ARG A 381 20.60 -4.12 2.79
C ARG A 381 21.60 -3.32 1.97
N THR A 382 21.59 -2.01 2.16
CA THR A 382 22.76 -1.18 1.90
C THR A 382 23.81 -1.57 2.94
N SER A 383 24.64 -2.57 2.63
CA SER A 383 25.99 -2.58 3.18
C SER A 383 26.76 -1.51 2.40
N GLY A 384 27.27 -0.51 3.11
CA GLY A 384 27.97 0.62 2.54
C GLY A 384 29.07 0.20 1.58
N PHE A 385 28.96 0.69 0.35
CA PHE A 385 30.09 0.93 -0.54
C PHE A 385 29.88 2.36 -1.05
N LEU A 386 30.35 3.31 -0.25
CA LEU A 386 30.83 4.58 -0.76
C LEU A 386 32.35 4.52 -0.64
N SER A 387 32.98 4.75 -1.79
CA SER A 387 34.41 4.78 -2.00
C SER A 387 35.08 5.72 -1.00
N ALA A 388 36.15 5.25 -0.36
CA ALA A 388 37.30 6.10 -0.15
C ALA A 388 37.98 6.26 -1.53
N ASN A 389 38.04 7.49 -2.00
CA ASN A 389 39.14 8.11 -2.73
C ASN A 389 38.77 9.57 -2.98
#